data_AF-A0A838YQ27-F1
#
_entry.id   AF-A0A838YQ27-F1
#
_cell.length_a   1.000
_cell.length_b   1.000
_cell.length_c   1.000
_cell.angle_alpha   90.00
_cell.angle_beta   90.00
_cell.angle_gamma   90.00
#
_symmetry.space_group_name_H-M   'P 1'
#
loop_
_entity.id
_entity.type
_entity.pdbx_description
1 polymer ?
#
loop_
_entity_poly.entity_id
_entity_poly.type
_entity_poly.pdbx_seq_one_letter_code
_entity_poly.pdbx_strand_id
1 'polypeptide(L)' 'MSFNVDEFISRYKERAEAVKKRSIPPVGGDDRMAFIKQAESDYQDFMMIADSEIEITEEYLIFKYKLDN' A
#
# COMPACT_ATOMS: atom_id res chain seq x y z
N MET A 1 9.71 -3.89 -22.66
CA MET A 1 9.32 -2.93 -21.61
C MET A 1 10.31 -3.09 -20.47
N SER A 2 10.95 -2.01 -20.03
CA SER A 2 11.75 -2.04 -18.80
C SER A 2 10.83 -1.80 -17.61
N PHE A 3 11.04 -2.50 -16.50
CA PHE A 3 10.34 -2.24 -15.25
C PHE A 3 10.92 -0.97 -14.61
N ASN A 4 10.07 0.03 -14.34
CA ASN A 4 10.47 1.26 -13.64
C ASN A 4 10.05 1.18 -12.18
N VAL A 5 11.06 1.08 -11.30
CA VAL A 5 10.89 0.95 -9.85
C VAL A 5 10.30 2.21 -9.24
N ASP A 6 10.77 3.39 -9.66
CA ASP A 6 10.33 4.66 -9.10
C ASP A 6 8.86 4.91 -9.41
N GLU A 7 8.44 4.64 -10.65
CA GLU A 7 7.05 4.73 -11.05
C GLU A 7 6.18 3.71 -10.29
N PHE A 8 6.70 2.49 -10.08
CA PHE A 8 6.02 1.48 -9.27
C PHE A 8 5.80 1.97 -7.83
N ILE A 9 6.83 2.47 -7.15
CA ILE A 9 6.71 3.01 -5.80
C ILE A 9 5.75 4.21 -5.76
N SER A 10 5.80 5.11 -6.75
CA SER A 10 4.90 6.27 -6.83
C SER A 10 3.44 5.83 -6.85
N ARG A 11 3.10 4.82 -7.67
CA ARG A 11 1.72 4.30 -7.75
C ARG A 11 1.24 3.73 -6.41
N TYR A 12 2.10 3.09 -5.62
CA TYR A 12 1.72 2.56 -4.31
C TYR A 12 1.58 3.67 -3.25
N LYS A 13 2.44 4.70 -3.28
CA LYS A 13 2.27 5.91 -2.46
C LYS A 13 0.94 6.59 -2.75
N GLU A 14 0.61 6.78 -4.03
CA GLU A 14 -0.65 7.38 -4.46
C GLU A 14 -1.87 6.57 -3.99
N ARG A 15 -1.80 5.24 -4.05
CA ARG A 15 -2.87 4.35 -3.55
C ARG A 15 -3.05 4.46 -2.03
N ALA A 16 -1.97 4.47 -1.26
CA ALA A 16 -2.04 4.66 0.18
C ALA A 16 -2.71 6.00 0.54
N GLU A 17 -2.32 7.08 -0.14
CA GLU A 17 -2.93 8.41 0.05
C GLU A 17 -4.39 8.46 -0.40
N ALA A 18 -4.77 7.73 -1.45
CA ALA A 18 -6.15 7.61 -1.89
C ALA A 18 -7.02 6.89 -0.85
N VAL A 19 -6.50 5.86 -0.18
CA VAL A 19 -7.20 5.15 0.90
C VAL A 19 -7.49 6.09 2.08
N LYS A 20 -6.52 6.90 2.51
CA LYS A 20 -6.72 7.92 3.56
C LYS A 20 -7.79 8.94 3.21
N LYS A 21 -7.87 9.35 1.94
CA LYS A 21 -8.81 10.38 1.45
C LYS A 21 -10.21 9.82 1.16
N ARG A 22 -10.37 8.50 1.16
CA ARG A 22 -11.64 7.85 0.84
C ARG A 22 -12.68 8.15 1.91
N SER A 23 -13.80 8.75 1.51
CA SER A 23 -14.96 8.88 2.38
C SER A 23 -15.59 7.51 2.65
N ILE A 24 -15.98 7.25 3.90
CA ILE A 24 -16.72 6.05 4.27
C ILE A 24 -18.12 6.14 3.64
N PRO A 25 -18.59 5.11 2.90
CA PRO A 25 -19.95 5.08 2.36
C PRO A 25 -21.00 5.23 3.47
N PRO A 26 -22.21 5.72 3.16
CA PRO A 26 -23.28 5.84 4.15
C PRO A 26 -23.91 4.47 4.47
N VAL A 27 -23.11 3.58 5.06
CA VAL A 27 -23.51 2.26 5.55
C VAL A 27 -23.49 2.24 7.08
N GLY A 28 -24.39 1.47 7.69
CA GLY A 28 -24.54 1.36 9.13
C GLY A 28 -23.98 0.05 9.69
N GLY A 29 -23.90 -0.03 11.02
CA GLY A 29 -23.61 -1.28 11.73
C GLY A 29 -22.31 -1.98 11.31
N ASP A 30 -22.38 -3.29 11.12
CA ASP A 30 -21.24 -4.16 10.84
C ASP A 30 -20.56 -3.85 9.51
N ASP A 31 -21.32 -3.46 8.48
CA ASP A 31 -20.78 -3.11 7.16
C ASP A 31 -19.86 -1.90 7.27
N ARG A 32 -20.22 -0.90 8.09
CA ARG A 32 -19.37 0.27 8.33
C ARG A 32 -18.02 -0.13 8.92
N MET A 33 -18.04 -1.05 9.88
CA MET A 33 -16.82 -1.56 10.52
C MET A 33 -15.97 -2.37 9.54
N ALA A 34 -16.59 -3.16 8.66
CA ALA A 34 -15.90 -3.91 7.62
C ALA A 34 -15.17 -2.97 6.64
N PHE A 35 -15.80 -1.87 6.21
CA PHE A 35 -15.15 -0.88 5.35
C PHE A 35 -13.95 -0.20 6.01
N ILE A 36 -14.04 0.12 7.30
CA ILE A 36 -12.92 0.71 8.05
C ILE A 36 -11.75 -0.27 8.11
N LYS A 37 -12.00 -1.51 8.53
CA LYS A 37 -10.97 -2.54 8.62
C LYS A 37 -10.31 -2.80 7.27
N GLN A 38 -11.11 -2.86 6.21
CA GLN A 38 -10.58 -3.00 4.85
C GLN A 38 -9.67 -1.82 4.49
N ALA A 39 -10.10 -0.58 4.76
CA ALA A 39 -9.27 0.59 4.49
C ALA A 39 -7.97 0.59 5.31
N GLU A 40 -7.99 0.12 6.55
CA GLU A 40 -6.79 -0.03 7.38
C GLU A 40 -5.80 -1.03 6.78
N SER A 41 -6.28 -2.22 6.39
CA SER A 41 -5.44 -3.24 5.74
C SER A 41 -4.91 -2.77 4.40
N ASP A 42 -5.77 -2.20 3.54
CA ASP A 42 -5.37 -1.67 2.23
C ASP A 42 -4.27 -0.59 2.39
N TYR A 43 -4.45 0.32 3.35
CA TYR A 43 -3.45 1.35 3.62
C TYR A 43 -2.13 0.76 4.07
N GLN A 44 -2.16 -0.18 5.02
CA GLN A 44 -0.96 -0.84 5.53
C GLN A 44 -0.20 -1.57 4.41
N ASP A 45 -0.89 -2.35 3.59
CA ASP A 45 -0.28 -3.10 2.49
C ASP A 45 0.35 -2.19 1.43
N PHE A 46 -0.35 -1.10 1.07
CA PHE A 46 0.19 -0.13 0.14
C PHE A 46 1.41 0.60 0.71
N MET A 47 1.37 0.97 2.00
CA MET A 47 2.51 1.60 2.66
C MET A 47 3.72 0.67 2.78
N MET A 48 3.50 -0.61 3.09
CA MET A 48 4.58 -1.59 3.16
C MET A 48 5.38 -1.65 1.86
N ILE A 49 4.69 -1.65 0.71
CA ILE A 49 5.35 -1.65 -0.59
C ILE A 49 5.95 -0.27 -0.88
N ALA A 50 5.21 0.81 -0.64
CA ALA A 50 5.62 2.18 -0.91
C ALA A 50 6.88 2.63 -0.15
N ASP A 51 7.09 2.10 1.05
CA ASP A 51 8.21 2.44 1.94
C ASP A 51 9.32 1.38 1.96
N SER A 52 9.15 0.29 1.22
CA SER A 52 10.17 -0.74 1.10
C SER A 52 11.39 -0.26 0.31
N GLU A 53 12.56 -0.75 0.72
CA GLU A 53 13.77 -0.70 -0.09
C GLU A 53 13.72 -1.81 -1.14
N ILE A 54 13.87 -1.45 -2.41
CA ILE A 54 13.82 -2.39 -3.52
C ILE A 54 15.23 -2.78 -3.96
N GLU A 55 15.46 -4.07 -4.10
CA GLU A 55 16.67 -4.65 -4.66
C GLU A 55 16.32 -5.52 -5.86
N ILE A 56 16.96 -5.26 -7.01
CA ILE A 56 16.81 -6.04 -8.23
C ILE A 56 18.08 -6.85 -8.44
N THR A 57 17.91 -8.17 -8.58
CA THR A 57 18.97 -9.11 -8.92
C THR A 57 18.67 -9.75 -10.28
N GLU A 58 19.52 -10.66 -10.76
CA GLU A 58 19.32 -11.34 -12.04
C GLU A 58 18.04 -12.21 -12.07
N GLU A 59 17.64 -12.76 -10.92
CA GLU A 59 16.51 -13.69 -10.80
C GLU A 59 15.31 -13.13 -10.01
N TYR A 60 15.52 -12.10 -9.18
CA TYR A 60 14.53 -11.66 -8.20
C TYR A 60 14.37 -10.15 -8.11
N LEU A 61 13.14 -9.74 -7.80
CA LEU A 61 12.78 -8.43 -7.26
C LEU A 61 12.48 -8.61 -5.77
N ILE A 62 13.27 -7.96 -4.91
CA ILE A 62 13.22 -8.12 -3.46
C ILE A 62 12.73 -6.82 -2.83
N PHE A 63 11.74 -6.94 -1.95
CA PHE A 63 11.20 -5.85 -1.15
C PHE A 63 11.67 -6.01 0.29
N LYS A 64 12.42 -5.05 0.81
CA LYS A 64 12.92 -5.05 2.19
C LYS A 64 12.19 -3.96 2.96
N TYR A 65 11.51 -4.36 4.04
CA TYR A 65 10.84 -3.42 4.93
C TYR A 65 11.66 -3.27 6.21
N LYS A 66 12.00 -2.04 6.58
CA LYS A 66 12.76 -1.76 7.79
C LYS A 66 11.82 -1.79 8.99
N LEU A 67 12.11 -2.64 9.96
CA LEU A 67 11.40 -2.66 11.24
C LEU A 67 12.08 -1.68 12.20
N ASP A 68 11.26 -0.87 12.88
CA ASP A 68 11.74 -0.06 13.99
C ASP A 68 11.90 -0.98 15.21
N ASN A 69 13.14 -1.13 15.68
CA ASN A 69 13.48 -1.89 16.90
C ASN A 69 13.11 -1.11 18.17
#